data_AF-A0A0W0FT32-F1
#
_entry.id   AF-A0A0W0FT32-F1
#
_cell.length_a   1.000
_cell.length_b   1.000
_cell.length_c   1.000
_cell.angle_alpha   90.00
_cell.angle_beta   90.00
_cell.angle_gamma   90.00
#
_symmetry.space_group_name_H-M   'P 1'
#
loop_
_entity.id
_entity.type
_entity.pdbx_description
1 polymer ?
#
loop_
_entity_poly.entity_id
_entity_poly.type
_entity_poly.pdbx_seq_one_letter_code
_entity_poly.pdbx_strand_id
1 'polypeptide(L)'
;MEAPGVDDYQTISFLLFLPSLETLYLHDKEYDDDDDSNNRHGRNKVVTSLFLQQLIVRDSHSSGSSHFLPRLLNLTLVVHGDGLDVELLCDAVISRWNTDAETGVCSLQSVMIEVVGDGACLEKLLALEELGTAGRRITISHVEPSM
;
A
#
# COMPACT_ATOMS: atom_id res chain seq x y z
N MET A 1 -7.87 11.49 24.94
CA MET A 1 -8.26 12.32 23.78
C MET A 1 -7.55 11.73 22.59
N GLU A 2 -8.19 10.77 21.93
CA GLU A 2 -7.64 10.15 20.73
C GLU A 2 -7.69 11.13 19.58
N ALA A 3 -6.61 11.22 18.82
CA ALA A 3 -6.60 11.98 17.59
C ALA A 3 -7.55 11.28 16.61
N PRO A 4 -8.43 12.02 15.90
CA PRO A 4 -9.26 11.43 14.85
C PRO A 4 -8.33 10.69 13.86
N GLY A 5 -8.69 9.44 13.55
CA GLY A 5 -7.97 8.67 12.54
C GLY A 5 -7.90 9.44 11.23
N VAL A 6 -6.74 9.36 10.57
CA VAL A 6 -6.54 9.96 9.25
C VAL A 6 -7.06 8.96 8.21
N ASP A 7 -8.10 9.34 7.46
CA ASP A 7 -8.66 8.51 6.39
C ASP A 7 -7.74 8.48 5.15
N ASP A 8 -8.09 7.67 4.16
CA ASP A 8 -7.32 7.49 2.92
C ASP A 8 -7.20 8.78 2.10
N TYR A 9 -8.27 9.56 1.99
CA TYR A 9 -8.28 10.86 1.30
C TYR A 9 -7.31 11.86 1.95
N GLN A 10 -7.32 11.95 3.27
CA GLN A 10 -6.42 12.82 4.01
C GLN A 10 -4.97 12.35 3.88
N THR A 11 -4.73 11.04 3.91
CA THR A 11 -3.40 10.48 3.73
C THR A 11 -2.86 10.75 2.33
N ILE A 12 -3.66 10.52 1.28
CA ILE A 12 -3.28 10.82 -0.11
C ILE A 12 -2.99 12.31 -0.25
N SER A 13 -3.86 13.17 0.28
CA SER A 13 -3.71 14.63 0.22
C SER A 13 -2.41 15.08 0.87
N PHE A 14 -2.06 14.51 2.03
CA PHE A 14 -0.80 14.80 2.71
C PHE A 14 0.42 14.32 1.90
N LEU A 15 0.37 13.11 1.36
CA LEU A 15 1.46 12.51 0.59
C LEU A 15 1.71 13.21 -0.75
N LEU A 16 0.71 13.87 -1.33
CA LEU A 16 0.88 14.73 -2.51
C LEU A 16 1.85 15.89 -2.26
N PHE A 17 1.98 16.35 -1.02
CA PHE A 17 2.93 17.41 -0.65
C PHE A 17 4.35 16.89 -0.38
N LEU A 18 4.59 15.58 -0.50
CA LEU A 18 5.87 14.94 -0.23
C LEU A 18 6.43 14.21 -1.48
N PRO A 19 6.64 14.91 -2.61
CA PRO A 19 7.07 14.26 -3.86
C PRO A 19 8.49 13.67 -3.79
N SER A 20 9.31 14.09 -2.83
CA SER A 20 10.67 13.57 -2.59
C SER A 20 10.70 12.43 -1.57
N LEU A 21 9.56 11.92 -1.12
CA LEU A 21 9.51 10.83 -0.16
C LEU A 21 10.05 9.53 -0.78
N GLU A 22 11.11 9.00 -0.20
CA GLU A 22 11.76 7.75 -0.66
C GLU A 22 11.28 6.51 0.10
N THR A 23 10.76 6.68 1.31
CA THR A 23 10.32 5.59 2.18
C THR A 23 8.93 5.90 2.72
N LEU A 24 7.99 4.98 2.51
CA LEU A 24 6.63 5.06 3.01
C LEU A 24 6.30 3.83 3.85
N TYR A 25 5.79 4.08 5.05
CA TYR A 25 5.25 3.08 5.95
C TYR A 25 3.78 3.42 6.22
N LEU A 26 2.87 2.50 5.92
CA LEU A 26 1.44 2.62 6.22
C LEU A 26 0.98 1.41 7.01
N HIS A 27 0.12 1.65 8.00
CA HIS A 27 -0.44 0.63 8.86
C HIS A 27 -1.91 0.92 9.06
N ASP A 28 -2.76 0.02 8.57
CA ASP A 28 -4.19 0.03 8.85
C ASP A 28 -4.39 -0.27 10.34
N LYS A 29 -5.10 0.61 11.06
CA LYS A 29 -5.38 0.39 12.49
C LYS A 29 -6.78 -0.18 12.68
N GLU A 30 -6.89 -1.21 13.51
CA GLU A 30 -8.14 -1.64 14.12
C GLU A 30 -8.33 -0.84 15.43
N TYR A 31 -9.49 -0.21 15.60
CA TYR A 31 -9.86 0.36 16.90
C TYR A 31 -10.59 -0.73 17.70
N ASP A 32 -10.09 -0.99 18.91
CA ASP A 32 -10.79 -1.77 19.93
C ASP A 32 -11.93 -0.92 20.53
N ASP A 33 -12.93 -0.55 19.73
CA ASP A 33 -14.17 -0.05 20.30
C ASP A 33 -15.07 -1.25 20.60
N ASP A 34 -15.07 -1.60 21.89
CA ASP A 34 -15.89 -2.59 22.61
C ASP A 34 -17.41 -2.29 22.55
N ASP A 35 -17.92 -1.64 21.50
CA ASP A 35 -19.34 -1.27 21.42
C ASP A 35 -19.98 -1.68 20.07
N ASP A 36 -20.89 -2.65 20.22
CA ASP A 36 -21.84 -3.19 19.26
C ASP A 36 -21.33 -3.90 18.00
N SER A 37 -21.58 -5.21 18.02
CA SER A 37 -21.43 -6.24 17.00
C SER A 37 -22.25 -6.00 15.72
N ASN A 38 -22.11 -4.85 15.07
CA ASN A 38 -22.65 -4.64 13.73
C ASN A 38 -21.96 -3.56 12.88
N ASN A 39 -20.92 -2.88 13.41
CA ASN A 39 -20.19 -1.88 12.66
C ASN A 39 -18.76 -2.32 12.39
N ARG A 40 -18.54 -2.94 11.21
CA ARG A 40 -17.21 -3.03 10.56
C ARG A 40 -16.59 -1.65 10.22
N HIS A 41 -17.12 -0.57 10.78
CA HIS A 41 -16.76 0.83 10.55
C HIS A 41 -15.62 1.32 11.47
N GLY A 42 -15.13 0.49 12.41
CA GLY A 42 -14.06 0.84 13.36
C GLY A 42 -12.63 0.61 12.86
N ARG A 43 -12.39 0.42 11.55
CA ARG A 43 -11.03 0.25 11.01
C ARG A 43 -10.59 1.51 10.28
N ASN A 44 -9.52 2.14 10.74
CA ASN A 44 -8.87 3.20 9.97
C ASN A 44 -8.03 2.57 8.87
N LYS A 45 -8.68 2.27 7.75
CA LYS A 45 -8.02 1.76 6.54
C LYS A 45 -7.45 2.89 5.72
N VAL A 46 -6.13 2.89 5.58
CA VAL A 46 -5.39 3.83 4.76
C VAL A 46 -5.06 3.20 3.40
N VAL A 47 -4.81 1.88 3.37
CA VAL A 47 -4.52 1.14 2.13
C VAL A 47 -5.83 0.70 1.46
N THR A 48 -6.54 1.68 0.89
CA THR A 48 -7.79 1.46 0.16
C THR A 48 -7.55 1.30 -1.34
N SER A 49 -8.56 0.85 -2.09
CA SER A 49 -8.51 0.84 -3.56
C SER A 49 -8.18 2.22 -4.14
N LEU A 50 -8.63 3.31 -3.50
CA LEU A 50 -8.31 4.67 -3.93
C LEU A 50 -6.81 4.96 -3.78
N PHE A 51 -6.23 4.65 -2.61
CA PHE A 51 -4.80 4.81 -2.39
C PHE A 51 -3.97 3.98 -3.38
N LEU A 52 -4.34 2.72 -3.60
CA LEU A 52 -3.67 1.82 -4.54
C LEU A 52 -3.74 2.33 -5.98
N GLN A 53 -4.89 2.88 -6.40
CA GLN A 53 -5.03 3.49 -7.72
C GLN A 53 -4.12 4.70 -7.94
N GLN A 54 -3.89 5.52 -6.90
CA GLN A 54 -2.92 6.63 -6.98
C GLN A 54 -1.48 6.12 -7.08
N LEU A 55 -1.19 4.98 -6.44
CA LEU A 55 0.14 4.39 -6.43
C LEU A 55 0.52 3.79 -7.80
N ILE A 56 -0.45 3.31 -8.59
CA ILE A 56 -0.21 2.75 -9.92
C ILE A 56 0.44 3.79 -10.86
N VAL A 57 1.55 3.40 -11.47
CA VAL A 57 2.17 4.19 -12.55
C VAL A 57 1.47 3.85 -13.86
N ARG A 58 0.81 4.84 -14.47
CA ARG A 58 0.15 4.70 -15.79
C ARG A 58 1.04 5.30 -16.87
N ASP A 59 1.08 4.67 -18.04
CA ASP A 59 1.88 5.13 -19.17
C ASP A 59 1.54 6.57 -19.56
N SER A 60 2.57 7.41 -19.48
CA SER A 60 2.47 8.87 -19.62
C SER A 60 2.41 9.29 -21.09
N HIS A 61 1.33 8.91 -21.79
CA HIS A 61 0.97 9.58 -23.05
C HIS A 61 0.26 10.93 -22.80
N SER A 62 -0.05 11.26 -21.55
CA SER A 62 -0.59 12.55 -21.14
C SER A 62 0.51 13.36 -20.45
N SER A 63 1.18 14.22 -21.22
CA SER A 63 2.16 15.18 -20.70
C SER A 63 1.49 16.17 -19.74
N GLY A 64 1.53 15.91 -18.43
CA GLY A 64 1.13 16.93 -17.45
C GLY A 64 0.75 16.46 -16.04
N SER A 65 0.45 15.18 -15.79
CA SER A 65 0.12 14.73 -14.42
C SER A 65 1.38 14.34 -13.65
N SER A 66 1.66 15.03 -12.54
CA SER A 66 2.68 14.59 -11.58
C SER A 66 2.28 13.23 -10.99
N HIS A 67 3.14 12.23 -11.13
CA HIS A 67 2.93 10.92 -10.50
C HIS A 67 2.91 11.06 -8.98
N PHE A 68 2.02 10.32 -8.32
CA PHE A 68 2.00 10.22 -6.86
C PHE A 68 3.33 9.64 -6.37
N LEU A 69 3.98 10.23 -5.37
CA LEU A 69 5.23 9.71 -4.78
C LEU A 69 6.28 9.22 -5.81
N PRO A 70 6.77 10.08 -6.71
CA PRO A 70 7.63 9.65 -7.83
C PRO A 70 9.02 9.19 -7.39
N ARG A 71 9.46 9.52 -6.15
CA ARG A 71 10.76 9.13 -5.60
C ARG A 71 10.69 7.92 -4.66
N LEU A 72 9.54 7.29 -4.51
CA LEU A 72 9.38 6.18 -3.57
C LEU A 72 10.21 4.97 -3.98
N LEU A 73 11.11 4.54 -3.09
CA LEU A 73 11.98 3.38 -3.24
C LEU A 73 11.58 2.23 -2.29
N ASN A 74 11.13 2.57 -1.09
CA ASN A 74 10.82 1.60 -0.04
C ASN A 74 9.37 1.74 0.40
N LEU A 75 8.62 0.65 0.29
CA LEU A 75 7.22 0.59 0.67
C LEU A 75 7.04 -0.47 1.76
N THR A 76 6.38 -0.10 2.85
CA THR A 76 5.92 -1.04 3.87
C THR A 76 4.45 -0.81 4.14
N LEU A 77 3.67 -1.88 4.02
CA LEU A 77 2.24 -1.88 4.25
C LEU A 77 1.90 -2.94 5.30
N VAL A 78 1.21 -2.56 6.36
CA VAL A 78 0.57 -3.48 7.30
C VAL A 78 -0.93 -3.36 7.07
N VAL A 79 -1.54 -4.40 6.51
CA VAL A 79 -2.91 -4.36 5.96
C VAL A 79 -3.75 -5.49 6.50
N HIS A 80 -5.05 -5.25 6.68
CA HIS A 80 -6.00 -6.32 7.00
C HIS A 80 -6.45 -7.03 5.72
N GLY A 81 -6.41 -8.36 5.72
CA GLY A 81 -6.83 -9.15 4.55
C GLY A 81 -8.32 -8.99 4.19
N ASP A 82 -9.19 -8.78 5.19
CA ASP A 82 -10.62 -8.57 4.98
C ASP A 82 -10.88 -7.26 4.21
N GLY A 83 -11.40 -7.38 2.98
CA GLY A 83 -11.71 -6.25 2.11
C GLY A 83 -10.48 -5.55 1.52
N LEU A 84 -9.33 -6.23 1.45
CA LEU A 84 -8.16 -5.76 0.69
C LEU A 84 -8.38 -6.03 -0.81
N ASP A 85 -8.14 -5.01 -1.63
CA ASP A 85 -8.14 -5.15 -3.08
C ASP A 85 -6.77 -5.68 -3.55
N VAL A 86 -6.64 -7.01 -3.49
CA VAL A 86 -5.39 -7.72 -3.76
C VAL A 86 -4.90 -7.48 -5.18
N GLU A 87 -5.81 -7.39 -6.14
CA GLU A 87 -5.46 -7.21 -7.56
C GLU A 87 -4.89 -5.81 -7.79
N LEU A 88 -5.54 -4.77 -7.25
CA LEU A 88 -4.98 -3.41 -7.32
C LEU A 88 -3.66 -3.27 -6.55
N LEU A 89 -3.49 -3.99 -5.45
CA LEU A 89 -2.23 -3.98 -4.71
C LEU A 89 -1.10 -4.60 -5.54
N CYS A 90 -1.35 -5.75 -6.16
CA CYS A 90 -0.40 -6.38 -7.08
C CYS A 90 -0.06 -5.45 -8.25
N ASP A 91 -1.05 -4.84 -8.89
CA ASP A 91 -0.85 -3.92 -10.02
C ASP A 91 -0.02 -2.69 -9.61
N ALA A 92 -0.30 -2.13 -8.43
CA ALA A 92 0.45 -1.00 -7.89
C ALA A 92 1.92 -1.36 -7.62
N VAL A 93 2.17 -2.54 -7.05
CA VAL A 93 3.53 -3.04 -6.80
C VAL A 93 4.24 -3.31 -8.13
N ILE A 94 3.62 -4.04 -9.05
CA ILE A 94 4.23 -4.44 -10.34
C ILE A 94 4.56 -3.21 -11.21
N SER A 95 3.64 -2.26 -11.33
CA SER A 95 3.86 -1.04 -12.14
C SER A 95 5.03 -0.21 -11.61
N ARG A 96 5.24 -0.18 -10.29
CA ARG A 96 6.40 0.46 -9.67
C ARG A 96 7.64 -0.42 -9.59
N TRP A 97 7.49 -1.72 -9.78
CA TRP A 97 8.63 -2.62 -9.84
C TRP A 97 9.31 -2.56 -11.20
N ASN A 98 8.55 -2.45 -12.28
CA ASN A 98 9.07 -2.47 -13.65
C ASN A 98 8.88 -1.13 -14.36
N THR A 99 9.24 -0.05 -13.67
CA THR A 99 9.05 1.30 -14.20
C THR A 99 10.07 1.63 -15.29
N ASP A 100 9.62 2.23 -16.39
CA ASP A 100 10.51 2.75 -17.43
C ASP A 100 11.18 4.06 -16.96
N ALA A 101 12.45 4.24 -17.32
CA ALA A 101 13.23 5.44 -17.03
C ALA A 101 12.57 6.71 -17.60
N GLU A 102 11.80 6.57 -18.68
CA GLU A 102 11.11 7.69 -19.34
C GLU A 102 9.90 8.23 -18.55
N THR A 103 9.39 7.48 -17.56
CA THR A 103 8.24 7.91 -16.73
C THR A 103 8.59 8.97 -15.70
N GLY A 104 9.88 9.14 -15.36
CA GLY A 104 10.31 10.00 -14.27
C GLY A 104 9.94 9.49 -12.86
N VAL A 105 9.44 8.26 -12.74
CA VAL A 105 9.16 7.59 -11.47
C VAL A 105 10.28 6.60 -11.16
N CYS A 106 10.75 6.60 -9.91
CA CYS A 106 11.74 5.65 -9.44
C CYS A 106 11.10 4.27 -9.20
N SER A 107 11.80 3.22 -9.61
CA SER A 107 11.35 1.86 -9.32
C SER A 107 11.55 1.49 -7.85
N LEU A 108 10.61 0.73 -7.28
CA LEU A 108 10.71 0.22 -5.92
C LEU A 108 11.91 -0.73 -5.78
N GLN A 109 12.64 -0.58 -4.68
CA GLN A 109 13.77 -1.42 -4.30
C GLN A 109 13.40 -2.40 -3.20
N SER A 110 12.55 -1.99 -2.26
CA SER A 110 12.08 -2.85 -1.18
C SER A 110 10.59 -2.70 -0.99
N VAL A 111 9.87 -3.83 -0.98
CA VAL A 111 8.45 -3.89 -0.63
C VAL A 111 8.29 -4.87 0.52
N MET A 112 7.59 -4.45 1.58
CA MET A 112 7.19 -5.31 2.69
C MET A 112 5.69 -5.20 2.86
N ILE A 113 4.99 -6.33 2.83
CA ILE A 113 3.54 -6.40 3.06
C ILE A 113 3.30 -7.39 4.20
N GLU A 114 2.74 -6.89 5.28
CA GLU A 114 2.31 -7.69 6.42
C GLU A 114 0.78 -7.77 6.38
N VAL A 115 0.25 -8.98 6.19
CA VAL A 115 -1.19 -9.22 6.18
C VAL A 115 -1.63 -9.64 7.58
N VAL A 116 -2.52 -8.86 8.18
CA VAL A 116 -3.12 -9.11 9.49
C VAL A 116 -4.49 -9.76 9.33
N GLY A 117 -4.79 -10.77 10.13
CA GLY A 117 -6.11 -11.41 10.17
C GLY A 117 -6.29 -12.49 9.11
N ASP A 118 -7.33 -12.39 8.27
CA ASP A 118 -7.63 -13.40 7.26
C ASP A 118 -6.50 -13.51 6.21
N GLY A 119 -5.93 -14.71 6.09
CA GLY A 119 -4.85 -15.04 5.18
C GLY A 119 -5.29 -15.47 3.78
N ALA A 120 -6.59 -15.43 3.46
CA ALA A 120 -7.10 -15.88 2.15
C ALA A 120 -6.45 -15.21 0.94
N CYS A 121 -5.94 -13.98 1.09
CA CYS A 121 -5.23 -13.24 0.04
C CYS A 121 -3.74 -13.59 -0.09
N LEU A 122 -3.16 -14.34 0.85
CA LEU A 122 -1.71 -14.58 0.92
C LEU A 122 -1.19 -15.32 -0.30
N GLU A 123 -1.90 -16.34 -0.79
CA GLU A 123 -1.43 -17.14 -1.94
C GLU A 123 -1.18 -16.26 -3.18
N LYS A 124 -2.10 -15.32 -3.45
CA LYS A 124 -1.95 -14.36 -4.55
C LYS A 124 -0.81 -13.37 -4.30
N LEU A 125 -0.69 -12.89 -3.07
CA LEU A 125 0.35 -11.92 -2.73
C LEU A 125 1.73 -12.57 -2.82
N LEU A 126 1.93 -13.77 -2.27
CA LEU A 126 3.22 -14.48 -2.24
C LEU A 126 3.81 -14.68 -3.64
N ALA A 127 3.00 -14.75 -4.69
CA ALA A 127 3.48 -14.76 -6.07
C ALA A 127 4.33 -13.51 -6.43
N LEU A 128 4.13 -12.37 -5.75
CA LEU A 128 4.97 -11.18 -5.93
C LEU A 128 6.41 -11.40 -5.43
N GLU A 129 6.65 -12.29 -4.47
CA GLU A 129 8.01 -12.56 -3.98
C GLU A 129 8.93 -13.11 -5.09
N GLU A 130 8.35 -13.79 -6.09
CA GLU A 130 9.06 -14.30 -7.27
C GLU A 130 9.66 -13.18 -8.14
N LEU A 131 9.16 -11.94 -8.02
CA LEU A 131 9.70 -10.76 -8.71
C LEU A 131 10.99 -10.22 -8.05
N GLY A 132 11.34 -10.71 -6.86
CA GLY A 132 12.57 -10.37 -6.16
C GLY A 132 13.82 -10.69 -6.99
N THR A 133 14.78 -9.78 -7.00
CA THR A 133 16.05 -9.94 -7.75
C THR A 133 17.23 -9.46 -6.90
N ALA A 134 18.47 -9.70 -7.35
CA ALA A 134 19.64 -9.23 -6.61
C ALA A 134 19.59 -7.70 -6.42
N GLY A 135 19.58 -7.23 -5.17
CA GLY A 135 19.49 -5.82 -4.82
C GLY A 135 18.07 -5.25 -4.74
N ARG A 136 17.02 -6.05 -4.99
CA ARG A 136 15.62 -5.64 -4.88
C ARG A 136 14.77 -6.74 -4.28
N ARG A 137 14.03 -6.45 -3.21
CA ARG A 137 13.26 -7.48 -2.47
C ARG A 137 11.78 -7.15 -2.31
N ILE A 138 10.96 -8.19 -2.39
CA ILE A 138 9.57 -8.16 -1.94
C ILE A 138 9.47 -9.21 -0.83
N THR A 139 8.88 -8.83 0.30
CA THR A 139 8.68 -9.72 1.45
C THR A 139 7.23 -9.63 1.88
N ILE A 140 6.58 -10.78 1.95
CA ILE A 140 5.19 -10.90 2.33
C ILE A 140 5.12 -11.83 3.53
N SER A 141 4.46 -11.36 4.58
CA SER A 141 4.28 -12.15 5.79
C SER A 141 2.85 -12.07 6.28
N HIS A 142 2.46 -13.09 7.03
CA HIS A 142 1.18 -13.15 7.70
C HIS A 142 1.40 -12.97 9.19
N VAL A 143 0.61 -12.10 9.80
CA VAL A 143 0.61 -11.85 11.23
C VAL A 143 -0.73 -12.35 11.77
N GLU A 144 -0.68 -13.41 12.57
CA GLU A 144 -1.86 -13.83 13.33
C GLU A 144 -2.24 -12.70 14.30
N PRO A 145 -3.53 -12.31 14.36
CA PRO A 145 -3.97 -11.31 15.32
C PRO A 145 -3.67 -11.83 16.73
N SER A 146 -2.97 -11.03 17.52
CA SER A 146 -2.69 -11.37 18.92
C SER A 146 -4.01 -11.43 19.67
N MET A 147 -4.36 -12.59 20.22
CA MET A 147 -5.53 -12.77 21.11
C MET A 147 -5.40 -11.97 22.40
#